data_AF-A0A538GRW2-F1
#
_entry.id   AF-A0A538GRW2-F1
#
_cell.length_a   1.000
_cell.length_b   1.000
_cell.length_c   1.000
_cell.angle_alpha   90.00
_cell.angle_beta   90.00
_cell.angle_gamma   90.00
#
_symmetry.space_group_name_H-M   'P 1'
#
loop_
_entity.id
_entity.type
_entity.pdbx_description
1 polymer ?
#
loop_
_entity_poly.entity_id
_entity_poly.type
_entity_poly.pdbx_seq_one_letter_code
_entity_poly.pdbx_strand_id
1 'polypeptide(L)'
;MMETGYPQAVATLVGVVDGTSSLYFSNGGGIIGAGTHKTVADANARWLESGVAVLPRLSVITDPPLPGEGLTQFVAVTPQGLRGASAAENQLGEGRHELSPFFYSAQDVITQIRLTQGG
;
A
#
# COMPACT_ATOMS: atom_id res chain seq x y z
N MET A 1 -3.03 3.98 0.64
CA MET A 1 -1.82 3.60 1.40
C MET A 1 -1.91 2.13 1.77
N MET A 2 -0.77 1.45 1.85
CA MET A 2 -0.65 0.09 2.36
C MET A 2 0.54 0.01 3.31
N GLU A 3 0.34 -0.54 4.49
CA GLU A 3 1.35 -0.70 5.53
C GLU A 3 1.47 -2.17 5.87
N THR A 4 2.69 -2.70 6.02
CA THR A 4 2.90 -4.10 6.42
C THR A 4 3.93 -4.16 7.54
N GLY A 5 3.55 -4.81 8.65
CA GLY A 5 4.41 -4.99 9.81
C GLY A 5 5.35 -6.17 9.63
N TYR A 6 6.65 -5.90 9.66
CA TYR A 6 7.72 -6.90 9.70
C TYR A 6 8.38 -6.90 11.09
N PRO A 7 9.18 -7.94 11.44
CA PRO A 7 9.77 -8.07 12.77
C PRO A 7 10.59 -6.85 13.26
N GLN A 8 11.16 -6.08 12.34
CA GLN A 8 12.07 -4.96 12.66
C GLN A 8 11.59 -3.59 12.15
N ALA A 9 10.51 -3.54 11.35
CA ALA A 9 10.04 -2.31 10.72
C ALA A 9 8.63 -2.47 10.18
N VAL A 10 7.95 -1.35 9.98
CA VAL A 10 6.77 -1.26 9.13
C VAL A 10 7.17 -0.68 7.79
N ALA A 11 6.81 -1.35 6.69
CA ALA A 11 6.93 -0.78 5.36
C ALA A 11 5.63 -0.08 4.98
N THR A 12 5.70 1.19 4.62
CA THR A 12 4.54 2.01 4.27
C THR A 12 4.65 2.46 2.82
N LEU A 13 3.78 1.92 1.97
CA LEU A 13 3.57 2.39 0.59
C LEU A 13 2.50 3.48 0.58
N VAL A 14 2.89 4.65 0.10
CA VAL A 14 2.00 5.78 -0.19
C VAL A 14 1.89 5.94 -1.70
N GLY A 15 0.66 5.96 -2.19
CA GLY A 15 0.32 6.25 -3.58
C GLY A 15 -0.74 7.35 -3.61
N VAL A 16 -0.55 8.33 -4.48
CA VAL A 16 -1.42 9.49 -4.66
C VAL A 16 -1.94 9.51 -6.10
N VAL A 17 -3.15 10.05 -6.28
CA VAL A 17 -3.83 10.14 -7.58
C VAL A 17 -3.07 10.95 -8.64
N ASP A 18 -2.16 11.82 -8.23
CA ASP A 18 -1.28 12.58 -9.13
C ASP A 18 -0.08 11.75 -9.64
N GLY A 19 0.01 10.48 -9.27
CA GLY A 19 1.10 9.57 -9.64
C GLY A 19 2.23 9.53 -8.62
N THR A 20 2.24 10.41 -7.62
CA THR A 20 3.26 10.39 -6.57
C THR A 20 3.21 9.07 -5.82
N SER A 21 4.38 8.42 -5.72
CA SER A 21 4.54 7.15 -5.03
C SER A 21 5.80 7.20 -4.17
N SER A 22 5.67 6.77 -2.91
CA SER A 22 6.76 6.71 -1.93
C SER A 22 6.68 5.44 -1.11
N LEU A 23 7.82 4.89 -0.71
CA LEU A 23 7.95 3.74 0.18
C LEU A 23 8.80 4.13 1.38
N TYR A 24 8.25 4.02 2.59
CA TYR A 24 8.93 4.36 3.84
C TYR A 24 9.14 3.13 4.73
N PHE A 25 10.18 3.16 5.57
CA PHE A 25 10.39 2.16 6.60
C PHE A 25 10.43 2.82 7.98
N SER A 26 9.71 2.27 8.96
CA SER A 26 9.60 2.88 10.30
C SER A 26 10.92 2.93 11.08
N ASN A 27 11.89 2.09 10.73
CA ASN A 27 13.23 2.08 11.31
C ASN A 27 14.21 3.03 10.59
N GLY A 28 13.70 3.86 9.67
CA GLY A 28 14.48 4.83 8.89
C GLY A 28 14.73 4.37 7.45
N GLY A 29 14.97 5.36 6.59
CA GLY A 29 15.13 5.15 5.15
C GLY A 29 13.79 5.10 4.41
N GLY A 30 13.88 5.10 3.09
CA GLY A 30 12.73 5.10 2.20
C GLY A 30 13.13 5.55 0.80
N ILE A 31 12.19 5.39 -0.12
CA ILE A 31 12.32 5.81 -1.50
C ILE A 31 11.21 6.84 -1.75
N ILE A 32 11.62 8.07 -2.02
CA ILE A 32 10.72 9.21 -2.27
C ILE A 32 10.80 9.58 -3.74
N GLY A 33 9.66 9.92 -4.34
CA GLY A 33 9.63 10.40 -5.73
C GLY A 33 9.77 9.31 -6.79
N ALA A 34 9.57 8.04 -6.41
CA ALA A 34 9.65 6.93 -7.37
C ALA A 34 8.56 7.02 -8.46
N GLY A 35 7.46 7.73 -8.19
CA GLY A 35 6.41 8.00 -9.17
C GLY A 35 6.86 8.76 -10.42
N THR A 36 8.07 9.34 -10.45
CA THR A 36 8.65 9.96 -11.66
C THR A 36 8.97 8.93 -12.75
N HIS A 37 9.17 7.66 -12.38
CA HIS A 37 9.35 6.58 -13.34
C HIS A 37 8.00 6.12 -13.87
N LYS A 38 7.84 6.11 -15.21
CA LYS A 38 6.58 5.74 -15.86
C LYS A 38 6.04 4.37 -15.42
N THR A 39 6.91 3.38 -15.23
CA THR A 39 6.50 2.03 -14.78
C THR A 39 5.89 2.05 -13.37
N VAL A 40 6.42 2.88 -12.47
CA VAL A 40 5.88 3.09 -11.12
C VAL A 40 4.56 3.85 -11.18
N ALA A 41 4.48 4.92 -11.98
CA ALA A 41 3.24 5.68 -12.17
C ALA A 41 2.10 4.81 -12.72
N ASP A 42 2.38 3.98 -13.73
CA ASP A 42 1.40 3.08 -14.33
C ASP A 42 0.94 2.00 -13.32
N ALA A 43 1.86 1.45 -12.52
CA ALA A 43 1.50 0.51 -11.45
C ALA A 43 0.65 1.17 -10.36
N ASN A 44 1.00 2.38 -9.95
CA ASN A 44 0.24 3.15 -8.96
C ASN A 44 -1.17 3.47 -9.46
N ALA A 45 -1.33 3.85 -10.73
CA ALA A 45 -2.64 4.08 -11.33
C ALA A 45 -3.52 2.81 -11.27
N ARG A 46 -2.97 1.64 -11.63
CA ARG A 46 -3.69 0.36 -11.52
C ARG A 46 -4.08 0.02 -10.07
N TRP A 47 -3.20 0.30 -9.12
CA TRP A 47 -3.48 0.10 -7.70
C TRP A 47 -4.58 1.05 -7.20
N LEU A 48 -4.57 2.32 -7.59
CA LEU A 48 -5.62 3.26 -7.20
C LEU A 48 -6.96 2.92 -7.83
N GLU A 49 -6.97 2.48 -9.09
CA GLU A 49 -8.18 2.01 -9.79
C GLU A 49 -8.79 0.79 -9.07
N SER A 50 -7.97 -0.20 -8.70
CA SER A 50 -8.46 -1.35 -7.91
C SER A 50 -8.92 -0.93 -6.50
N GLY A 51 -8.33 0.13 -5.95
CA GLY A 51 -8.73 0.81 -4.71
C GLY A 51 -10.18 1.28 -4.71
N VAL A 52 -10.68 1.79 -5.83
CA VAL A 52 -12.08 2.25 -5.95
C VAL A 52 -13.06 1.09 -5.73
N ALA A 53 -12.74 -0.11 -6.24
CA ALA A 53 -13.59 -1.30 -6.11
C ALA A 53 -13.60 -1.88 -4.69
N VAL A 54 -12.54 -1.68 -3.90
CA VAL A 54 -12.47 -2.14 -2.51
C VAL A 54 -12.94 -1.10 -1.50
N LEU A 55 -13.04 0.18 -1.89
CA LEU A 55 -13.44 1.28 -1.00
C LEU A 55 -14.75 1.00 -0.23
N PRO A 56 -15.82 0.43 -0.81
CA PRO A 56 -17.04 0.11 -0.08
C PRO A 56 -16.85 -0.91 1.06
N ARG A 57 -15.83 -1.78 0.96
CA ARG A 57 -15.50 -2.82 1.94
C ARG A 57 -14.68 -2.29 3.13
N LEU A 58 -14.13 -1.09 3.03
CA LEU A 58 -13.31 -0.50 4.09
C LEU A 58 -14.20 0.14 5.16
N SER A 59 -13.83 0.00 6.43
CA SER A 59 -14.54 0.64 7.54
C SER A 59 -14.06 2.07 7.74
N VAL A 60 -14.93 2.97 8.23
CA VAL A 60 -14.50 4.30 8.66
C VAL A 60 -13.55 4.17 9.85
N ILE A 61 -12.44 4.90 9.81
CA ILE A 61 -11.40 4.91 10.85
C ILE A 61 -11.00 6.36 11.15
N THR A 62 -10.42 6.62 12.32
CA THR A 62 -10.01 7.97 12.74
C THR A 62 -8.52 8.11 12.98
N ASP A 63 -7.89 7.12 13.62
CA ASP A 63 -6.46 7.11 13.91
C ASP A 63 -5.97 5.65 13.90
N PRO A 64 -5.65 5.10 12.72
CA PRO A 64 -5.24 3.71 12.63
C PRO A 64 -3.82 3.55 13.19
N PRO A 65 -3.58 2.64 14.14
CA PRO A 65 -2.22 2.35 14.59
C PRO A 65 -1.42 1.71 13.45
N LEU A 66 -0.09 1.71 13.59
CA LEU A 66 0.75 0.89 12.71
C LEU A 66 0.39 -0.60 12.87
N PRO A 67 0.40 -1.40 11.79
CA PRO A 67 0.14 -2.82 11.88
C PRO A 67 1.22 -3.54 12.69
N GLY A 68 0.81 -4.51 13.49
CA GLY A 68 1.73 -5.46 14.14
C GLY A 68 2.40 -6.39 13.12
N GLU A 69 3.38 -7.16 13.60
CA GLU A 69 4.10 -8.15 12.77
C GLU A 69 3.13 -9.12 12.08
N GLY A 70 3.34 -9.34 10.77
CA GLY A 70 2.53 -10.24 9.94
C GLY A 70 1.15 -9.71 9.59
N LEU A 71 0.84 -8.45 9.92
CA LEU A 71 -0.39 -7.78 9.52
C LEU A 71 -0.11 -6.76 8.43
N THR A 72 -1.05 -6.66 7.49
CA THR A 72 -1.12 -5.58 6.51
C THR A 72 -2.35 -4.74 6.78
N GLN A 73 -2.17 -3.42 6.78
CA GLN A 73 -3.22 -2.43 6.91
C GLN A 73 -3.34 -1.63 5.62
N PHE A 74 -4.58 -1.43 5.17
CA PHE A 74 -4.90 -0.53 4.06
C PHE A 74 -5.60 0.70 4.62
N VAL A 75 -5.15 1.88 4.16
CA VAL A 75 -5.78 3.16 4.50
C VAL A 75 -6.04 3.94 3.22
N ALA A 76 -7.30 4.27 2.97
CA ALA A 76 -7.77 5.15 1.92
C ALA A 76 -8.10 6.52 2.51
N VAL A 77 -7.48 7.56 1.96
CA VAL A 77 -7.81 8.96 2.26
C VAL A 77 -8.89 9.39 1.29
N THR A 78 -10.07 9.73 1.81
CA THR A 78 -11.22 10.17 1.01
C THR A 78 -11.67 11.56 1.45
N PRO A 79 -12.45 12.29 0.63
CA PRO A 79 -13.05 13.55 1.06
C PRO A 79 -13.95 13.42 2.30
N GLN A 80 -14.48 12.22 2.59
CA GLN A 80 -15.34 11.94 3.75
C GLN A 80 -14.55 11.47 4.99
N GLY A 81 -13.22 11.46 4.93
CA GLY A 81 -12.34 10.99 6.00
C GLY A 81 -11.58 9.72 5.62
N LEU A 82 -11.02 9.06 6.63
CA LEU A 82 -10.22 7.86 6.45
C LEU A 82 -11.10 6.61 6.44
N ARG A 83 -10.79 5.69 5.53
CA ARG A 83 -11.33 4.33 5.55
C ARG A 83 -10.19 3.33 5.57
N GLY A 84 -10.36 2.21 6.26
CA GLY A 84 -9.33 1.18 6.31
C GLY A 84 -9.84 -0.22 6.61
N ALA A 85 -8.95 -1.17 6.41
CA ALA A 85 -9.12 -2.58 6.73
C ALA A 85 -7.74 -3.19 6.99
N SER A 86 -7.69 -4.20 7.84
CA SER A 86 -6.46 -4.94 8.14
C SER A 86 -6.69 -6.43 7.99
N ALA A 87 -5.69 -7.14 7.49
CA ALA A 87 -5.71 -8.58 7.35
C ALA A 87 -4.29 -9.14 7.55
N ALA A 88 -4.20 -10.44 7.84
CA ALA A 88 -2.91 -11.10 7.92
C ALA A 88 -2.23 -11.12 6.54
N GLU A 89 -0.94 -10.74 6.51
CA GLU A 89 -0.14 -10.66 5.29
C GLU A 89 -0.15 -12.00 4.54
N ASN A 90 -0.04 -13.12 5.26
CA ASN A 90 -0.07 -14.44 4.64
C ASN A 90 -1.43 -14.77 3.99
N GLN A 91 -2.55 -14.33 4.55
CA GLN A 91 -3.87 -14.53 3.95
C GLN A 91 -4.02 -13.72 2.66
N LEU A 92 -3.46 -12.51 2.62
CA LEU A 92 -3.43 -11.66 1.43
C LEU A 92 -2.46 -12.22 0.37
N GLY A 93 -1.26 -12.59 0.79
CA GLY A 93 -0.20 -13.14 -0.08
C GLY A 93 -0.63 -14.46 -0.72
N GLU A 94 -1.25 -15.35 0.05
CA GLU A 94 -1.70 -16.66 -0.42
C GLU A 94 -3.08 -16.63 -1.12
N GLY A 95 -3.69 -15.46 -1.32
CA GLY A 95 -4.93 -15.34 -2.08
C GLY A 95 -6.18 -15.83 -1.33
N ARG A 96 -6.09 -15.95 0.00
CA ARG A 96 -7.16 -16.47 0.87
C ARG A 96 -8.06 -15.38 1.45
N HIS A 97 -7.78 -14.11 1.15
CA HIS A 97 -8.56 -12.97 1.61
C HIS A 97 -9.18 -12.20 0.45
N GLU A 98 -10.35 -11.58 0.65
CA GLU A 98 -11.03 -10.82 -0.41
C GLU A 98 -10.24 -9.59 -0.91
N LEU A 99 -9.34 -9.05 -0.06
CA LEU A 99 -8.45 -7.93 -0.40
C LEU A 99 -7.14 -8.37 -1.09
N SER A 100 -6.95 -9.67 -1.35
CA SER A 100 -5.72 -10.18 -1.98
C SER A 100 -5.43 -9.51 -3.35
N PRO A 101 -6.42 -9.31 -4.25
CA PRO A 101 -6.16 -8.60 -5.51
C PRO A 101 -5.65 -7.16 -5.31
N PHE A 102 -6.17 -6.46 -4.30
CA PHE A 102 -5.73 -5.11 -3.97
C PHE A 102 -4.30 -5.11 -3.41
N PHE A 103 -3.99 -6.08 -2.54
CA PHE A 103 -2.64 -6.33 -2.03
C PHE A 103 -1.64 -6.59 -3.17
N TYR A 104 -1.98 -7.45 -4.14
CA TYR A 104 -1.09 -7.75 -5.26
C TYR A 104 -0.80 -6.53 -6.13
N SER A 105 -1.80 -5.70 -6.40
CA SER A 105 -1.56 -4.46 -7.15
C SER A 105 -0.64 -3.49 -6.40
N ALA A 106 -0.70 -3.43 -5.07
CA ALA A 106 0.23 -2.65 -4.27
C ALA A 106 1.66 -3.23 -4.29
N GLN A 107 1.80 -4.56 -4.25
CA GLN A 107 3.09 -5.24 -4.37
C GLN A 107 3.74 -5.05 -5.75
N ASP A 108 2.95 -4.93 -6.82
CA ASP A 108 3.47 -4.53 -8.14
C ASP A 108 4.11 -3.14 -8.08
N VAL A 109 3.48 -2.16 -7.42
CA VAL A 109 4.09 -0.84 -7.20
C VAL A 109 5.43 -0.95 -6.47
N ILE A 110 5.49 -1.69 -5.36
CA ILE A 110 6.72 -1.89 -4.59
C ILE A 110 7.80 -2.55 -5.46
N THR A 111 7.41 -3.52 -6.29
CA THR A 111 8.32 -4.19 -7.23
C THR A 111 8.91 -3.20 -8.24
N GLN A 112 8.07 -2.37 -8.88
CA GLN A 112 8.55 -1.34 -9.81
C GLN A 112 9.47 -0.34 -9.13
N ILE A 113 9.14 0.11 -7.91
CA ILE A 113 9.99 1.01 -7.12
C ILE A 113 11.37 0.39 -6.90
N ARG A 114 11.45 -0.89 -6.52
CA ARG A 114 12.73 -1.59 -6.31
C ARG A 114 13.54 -1.72 -7.59
N LEU A 115 12.89 -2.03 -8.72
CA LEU A 115 13.56 -2.13 -10.03
C LEU A 115 14.18 -0.81 -10.48
N THR A 116 13.58 0.33 -10.11
CA THR A 116 14.13 1.66 -10.45
C THR A 116 15.33 2.09 -9.61
N GLN A 117 15.57 1.45 -8.47
CA GLN A 117 16.73 1.74 -7.59
C GLN A 117 17.95 0.86 -7.89
N GLY A 118 17.76 -0.26 -8.58
CA GLY A 118 18.82 -1.22 -8.92
C GLY A 118 19.48 -0.99 -10.28
N GLY A 119 19.30 0.19 -10.88
CA GLY A 119 19.83 0.56 -12.20
C GLY A 119 20.99 1.55 -12.13
#